data_AF-A0A8B6F765-F1
#
_entry.id   AF-A0A8B6F765-F1
#
_cell.length_a   1.000
_cell.length_b   1.000
_cell.length_c   1.000
_cell.angle_alpha   90.00
_cell.angle_beta   90.00
_cell.angle_gamma   90.00
#
_symmetry.space_group_name_H-M   'P 1'
#
loop_
_entity.id
_entity.type
_entity.pdbx_description
1 polymer ?
#
loop_
_entity_poly.entity_id
_entity_poly.type
_entity_poly.pdbx_seq_one_letter_code
_entity_poly.pdbx_strand_id
1 'polypeptide(L)'
;MEFMVVVILSFLLCICNGNGPSTQSSEKAEKKESRSIQSDINVLKDSMHELLKRVIKHENEISSLKSENQFLTNKIENERRQLSCDINVLHENTNEQQQALTDTNTEIIYLNETVEELRNGVDKLEELQRRRSEDNITECIDKPDTESNQERKNRDCTDIQKNSNQALESGVYTIYPNGGKSVQAYCDMSTDGGGWTVIQKRFDGSVDFNQNWLECENGFGNINGEFWFGNNYVHTLTASGKNELRIDMVDTSNNKKYAVYRIFSIGDAASKYKLTVGNYSGNAGVRVEIS
;
A
#
# COMPACT_ATOMS: atom_id res chain seq x y z
N MET A 1 -53.18 10.01 -8.28
CA MET A 1 -54.41 10.82 -8.47
C MET A 1 -55.54 10.06 -7.80
N GLU A 2 -55.69 10.28 -6.51
CA GLU A 2 -56.90 9.90 -5.75
C GLU A 2 -57.98 10.94 -6.06
N PHE A 3 -59.20 10.50 -6.35
CA PHE A 3 -60.38 11.27 -5.96
C PHE A 3 -61.52 10.33 -5.54
N MET A 4 -61.76 10.43 -4.24
CA MET A 4 -62.87 10.07 -3.38
C MET A 4 -64.25 9.99 -4.06
N VAL A 5 -64.95 8.88 -3.77
CA VAL A 5 -66.32 8.57 -4.21
C VAL A 5 -67.34 9.42 -3.46
N VAL A 6 -68.21 10.04 -4.25
CA VAL A 6 -69.42 10.79 -3.88
C VAL A 6 -70.51 9.81 -3.42
N VAL A 7 -71.15 10.06 -2.28
CA VAL A 7 -72.46 9.46 -1.94
C VAL A 7 -73.47 10.56 -1.71
N ILE A 8 -74.40 10.63 -2.66
CA ILE A 8 -75.65 11.41 -2.66
C ILE A 8 -76.70 10.60 -1.88
N LEU A 9 -77.54 11.25 -1.08
CA LEU A 9 -79.01 11.16 -1.23
C LEU A 9 -79.74 12.20 -0.36
N SER A 10 -80.46 13.09 -1.04
CA SER A 10 -81.50 13.96 -0.48
C SER A 10 -82.88 13.29 -0.58
N PHE A 11 -83.87 13.89 0.10
CA PHE A 11 -85.33 13.59 0.18
C PHE A 11 -85.70 12.55 1.26
N LEU A 12 -86.67 12.72 2.17
CA LEU A 12 -87.82 13.61 2.44
C LEU A 12 -88.00 13.59 4.00
N LEU A 13 -88.61 14.55 4.72
CA LEU A 13 -90.00 14.98 4.67
C LEU A 13 -90.21 16.17 5.65
N CYS A 14 -91.17 17.01 5.30
CA CYS A 14 -91.68 18.17 6.02
C CYS A 14 -92.54 17.80 7.25
N ILE A 15 -92.82 18.82 8.09
CA ILE A 15 -93.72 18.96 9.27
C ILE A 15 -92.87 19.22 10.53
N CYS A 16 -92.89 20.39 11.18
CA CYS A 16 -94.02 21.21 11.58
C CYS A 16 -93.66 22.71 11.59
N ASN A 17 -94.47 23.53 10.92
CA ASN A 17 -94.62 24.95 11.25
C ASN A 17 -95.50 25.04 12.51
N GLY A 18 -94.92 25.50 13.61
CA GLY A 18 -95.65 25.89 14.81
C GLY A 18 -95.29 27.33 15.17
N ASN A 19 -96.07 28.29 14.69
CA ASN A 19 -96.12 29.61 15.31
C ASN A 19 -97.11 29.54 16.48
N GLY A 20 -96.58 29.62 17.70
CA GLY A 20 -97.30 29.74 18.97
C GLY A 20 -96.45 30.58 19.95
N PRO A 21 -97.05 31.23 20.95
CA PRO A 21 -96.76 32.60 21.33
C PRO A 21 -95.43 32.79 22.07
N SER A 22 -94.86 33.99 21.89
CA SER A 22 -93.76 34.59 22.63
C SER A 22 -93.62 34.12 24.08
N THR A 23 -92.48 33.52 24.41
CA THR A 23 -91.94 33.46 25.78
C THR A 23 -90.51 34.01 25.76
N GLN A 24 -90.38 35.31 26.09
CA GLN A 24 -89.12 36.05 26.19
C GLN A 24 -88.13 35.52 27.27
N SER A 25 -88.34 34.32 27.82
CA SER A 25 -87.53 33.71 28.88
C SER A 25 -86.57 32.62 28.37
N SER A 26 -86.90 31.83 27.32
CA SER A 26 -85.97 30.82 26.77
C SER A 26 -84.99 31.41 25.74
N GLU A 27 -85.45 32.34 24.87
CA GLU A 27 -84.58 33.11 23.96
C GLU A 27 -83.52 33.93 24.72
N LYS A 28 -83.83 34.39 25.95
CA LYS A 28 -82.85 35.12 26.77
C LYS A 28 -81.75 34.23 27.33
N ALA A 29 -82.04 32.95 27.61
CA ALA A 29 -81.06 31.99 28.09
C ALA A 29 -80.11 31.57 26.95
N GLU A 30 -80.65 31.20 25.79
CA GLU A 30 -79.86 30.85 24.60
C GLU A 30 -79.03 32.04 24.07
N LYS A 31 -79.60 33.26 24.08
CA LYS A 31 -78.86 34.48 23.68
C LYS A 31 -77.81 34.90 24.70
N LYS A 32 -77.94 34.51 25.98
CA LYS A 32 -76.92 34.74 27.03
C LYS A 32 -75.79 33.73 26.92
N GLU A 33 -76.11 32.47 26.66
CA GLU A 33 -75.14 31.39 26.43
C GLU A 33 -74.33 31.64 25.15
N SER A 34 -74.98 32.03 24.05
CA SER A 34 -74.32 32.44 22.81
C SER A 34 -73.36 33.63 22.99
N ARG A 35 -73.71 34.62 23.84
CA ARG A 35 -72.80 35.72 24.19
C ARG A 35 -71.62 35.26 25.04
N SER A 36 -71.83 34.30 25.95
CA SER A 36 -70.76 33.70 26.75
C SER A 36 -69.76 32.97 25.88
N ILE A 37 -70.24 32.10 24.98
CA ILE A 37 -69.43 31.35 24.02
C ILE A 37 -68.64 32.31 23.11
N GLN A 38 -69.26 33.40 22.64
CA GLN A 38 -68.57 34.39 21.80
C GLN A 38 -67.47 35.13 22.57
N SER A 39 -67.66 35.39 23.87
CA SER A 39 -66.62 35.95 24.74
C SER A 39 -65.45 34.99 24.87
N ASP A 40 -65.71 33.70 25.13
CA ASP A 40 -64.67 32.68 25.26
C ASP A 40 -63.89 32.48 23.95
N ILE A 41 -64.58 32.51 22.80
CA ILE A 41 -63.95 32.50 21.47
C ILE A 41 -63.00 33.69 21.28
N ASN A 42 -63.40 34.89 21.73
CA ASN A 42 -62.54 36.07 21.61
C ASN A 42 -61.30 35.95 22.50
N VAL A 43 -61.45 35.49 23.75
CA VAL A 43 -60.32 35.24 24.67
C VAL A 43 -59.36 34.19 24.09
N LEU A 44 -59.90 33.12 23.51
CA LEU A 44 -59.10 32.08 22.84
C LEU A 44 -58.37 32.63 21.62
N LYS A 45 -59.02 33.49 20.82
CA LYS A 45 -58.43 34.13 19.64
C LYS A 45 -57.26 35.06 20.02
N ASP A 46 -57.42 35.83 21.09
CA ASP A 46 -56.37 36.71 21.60
C ASP A 46 -55.19 35.89 22.16
N SER A 47 -55.50 34.83 22.91
CA SER A 47 -54.50 33.89 23.42
C SER A 47 -53.73 33.22 22.27
N MET A 48 -54.42 32.81 21.21
CA MET A 48 -53.81 32.24 20.01
C MET A 48 -52.94 33.26 19.28
N HIS A 49 -53.38 34.52 19.16
CA HIS A 49 -52.58 35.59 18.56
C HIS A 49 -51.28 35.84 19.34
N GLU A 50 -51.33 35.83 20.68
CA GLU A 50 -50.12 35.98 21.48
C GLU A 50 -49.18 34.77 21.37
N LEU A 51 -49.72 33.56 21.31
CA LEU A 51 -48.91 32.37 21.01
C LEU A 51 -48.25 32.49 19.63
N LEU A 52 -48.97 32.98 18.63
CA LEU A 52 -48.46 33.14 17.26
C LEU A 52 -47.30 34.16 17.21
N LYS A 53 -47.41 35.28 17.93
CA LYS A 53 -46.31 36.24 18.08
C LYS A 53 -45.06 35.62 18.72
N ARG A 54 -45.24 34.79 19.75
CA ARG A 54 -44.13 34.06 20.38
C ARG A 54 -43.49 33.08 19.42
N VAL A 55 -44.28 32.31 18.66
CA VAL A 55 -43.77 31.36 17.67
C VAL A 55 -42.91 32.07 16.62
N ILE A 56 -43.40 33.15 16.02
CA ILE A 56 -42.64 33.94 15.04
C ILE A 56 -41.32 34.46 15.64
N LYS A 57 -41.36 34.93 16.90
CA LYS A 57 -40.15 35.38 17.59
C LYS A 57 -39.12 34.27 17.71
N HIS A 58 -39.53 33.09 18.17
CA HIS A 58 -38.65 31.94 18.31
C HIS A 58 -38.15 31.42 16.95
N GLU A 59 -38.96 31.47 15.90
CA GLU A 59 -38.54 31.09 14.54
C GLU A 59 -37.40 31.99 14.03
N ASN A 60 -37.49 33.30 14.28
CA ASN A 60 -36.41 34.23 13.93
C ASN A 60 -35.13 33.96 14.72
N GLU A 61 -35.25 33.68 16.03
CA GLU A 61 -34.10 33.30 16.87
C GLU A 61 -33.45 31.99 16.37
N ILE A 62 -34.26 30.98 16.01
CA ILE A 62 -33.77 29.72 15.42
C ILE A 62 -33.05 29.99 14.10
N SER A 63 -33.57 30.87 13.25
CA SER A 63 -32.92 31.24 11.98
C SER A 63 -31.58 31.93 12.20
N SER A 64 -31.49 32.81 13.20
CA SER A 64 -30.24 33.46 13.58
C SER A 64 -29.21 32.45 14.08
N LEU A 65 -29.60 31.59 15.03
CA LEU A 65 -28.74 30.54 15.59
C LEU A 65 -28.28 29.55 14.53
N LYS A 66 -29.13 29.22 13.55
CA LYS A 66 -28.76 28.35 12.43
C LYS A 66 -27.63 28.96 11.60
N SER A 67 -27.70 30.26 11.34
CA SER A 67 -26.68 30.98 10.57
C SER A 67 -25.34 31.04 11.31
N GLU A 68 -25.38 31.28 12.62
CA GLU A 68 -24.19 31.27 13.48
C GLU A 68 -23.54 29.89 13.56
N ASN A 69 -24.35 28.83 13.72
CA ASN A 69 -23.83 27.45 13.71
C ASN A 69 -23.18 27.08 12.39
N GLN A 70 -23.74 27.53 11.26
CA GLN A 70 -23.14 27.31 9.95
C GLN A 70 -21.80 28.04 9.81
N PHE A 71 -21.70 29.27 10.32
CA PHE A 71 -20.45 30.02 10.34
C PHE A 71 -19.38 29.32 11.19
N LEU A 72 -19.74 28.90 12.40
CA LEU A 72 -18.83 28.18 13.29
C LEU A 72 -18.37 26.85 12.68
N THR A 73 -19.26 26.13 12.00
CA THR A 73 -18.93 24.88 11.29
C THR A 73 -17.88 25.14 10.22
N ASN A 74 -18.08 26.16 9.38
CA ASN A 74 -17.11 26.52 8.34
C ASN A 74 -15.76 26.94 8.94
N LYS A 75 -15.76 27.66 10.07
CA LYS A 75 -14.54 28.04 10.78
C LYS A 75 -13.77 26.82 11.28
N ILE A 76 -14.46 25.88 11.92
CA ILE A 76 -13.86 24.62 12.41
C ILE A 76 -13.31 23.80 11.24
N GLU A 77 -14.03 23.73 10.11
CA GLU A 77 -13.53 23.02 8.92
C GLU A 77 -12.27 23.67 8.35
N ASN A 78 -12.20 25.01 8.30
CA ASN A 78 -11.01 25.71 7.82
C ASN A 78 -9.82 25.49 8.76
N GLU A 79 -10.02 25.56 10.07
CA GLU A 79 -8.97 25.25 11.06
C GLU A 79 -8.50 23.80 10.94
N ARG A 80 -9.41 22.85 10.73
CA ARG A 80 -9.07 21.45 10.46
C ARG A 80 -8.27 21.27 9.18
N ARG A 81 -8.60 21.99 8.10
CA ARG A 81 -7.82 21.97 6.85
C ARG A 81 -6.42 22.52 7.06
N GLN A 82 -6.29 23.63 7.79
CA GLN A 82 -4.99 24.21 8.12
C GLN A 82 -4.13 23.23 8.92
N LEU A 83 -4.70 22.65 9.97
CA LEU A 83 -4.02 21.64 10.78
C LEU A 83 -3.61 20.42 9.93
N SER A 84 -4.45 20.00 8.99
CA SER A 84 -4.09 18.91 8.06
C SER A 84 -2.90 19.27 7.18
N CYS A 85 -2.80 20.52 6.71
CA CYS A 85 -1.65 20.98 5.94
C CYS A 85 -0.37 21.01 6.79
N ASP A 86 -0.45 21.54 8.01
CA ASP A 86 0.70 21.62 8.91
C ASP A 86 1.21 20.21 9.29
N ILE A 87 0.30 19.26 9.54
CA ILE A 87 0.64 17.86 9.81
C ILE A 87 1.39 17.23 8.62
N ASN A 88 0.95 17.48 7.38
CA ASN A 88 1.59 16.91 6.21
C ASN A 88 3.03 17.44 6.04
N VAL A 89 3.24 18.74 6.21
CA VAL A 89 4.58 19.35 6.15
C VAL A 89 5.49 18.78 7.24
N LEU A 90 4.98 18.62 8.46
CA LEU A 90 5.75 18.01 9.55
C LEU A 90 6.12 16.56 9.25
N HIS A 91 5.20 15.79 8.65
CA HIS A 91 5.44 14.41 8.26
C HIS A 91 6.49 14.30 7.15
N GLU A 92 6.44 15.16 6.14
CA GLU A 92 7.46 15.25 5.08
C GLU A 92 8.84 15.56 5.66
N ASN A 93 8.95 16.60 6.50
CA ASN A 93 10.20 16.94 7.18
C ASN A 93 10.74 15.78 8.03
N THR A 94 9.85 15.04 8.72
CA THR A 94 10.24 13.88 9.54
C THR A 94 10.78 12.76 8.68
N ASN A 95 10.18 12.50 7.52
CA ASN A 95 10.65 11.46 6.58
C ASN A 95 12.00 11.83 5.96
N GLU A 96 12.20 13.10 5.59
CA GLU A 96 13.50 13.58 5.10
C GLU A 96 14.59 13.41 6.15
N GLN A 97 14.30 13.76 7.41
CA GLN A 97 15.24 13.53 8.52
C GLN A 97 15.54 12.05 8.74
N GLN A 98 14.53 11.18 8.65
CA GLN A 98 14.70 9.73 8.77
C GLN A 98 15.54 9.14 7.63
N GLN A 99 15.38 9.67 6.41
CA GLN A 99 16.20 9.28 5.27
C GLN A 99 17.66 9.68 5.47
N ALA A 100 17.91 10.95 5.83
CA ALA A 100 19.26 11.44 6.09
C ALA A 100 19.97 10.63 7.20
N LEU A 101 19.23 10.24 8.25
CA LEU A 101 19.76 9.37 9.30
C LEU A 101 20.10 7.96 8.77
N THR A 102 19.23 7.40 7.93
CA THR A 102 19.46 6.08 7.31
C THR A 102 20.67 6.09 6.39
N ASP A 103 20.83 7.16 5.60
CA ASP A 103 21.98 7.35 4.70
C ASP A 103 23.27 7.46 5.52
N THR A 104 23.27 8.27 6.59
CA THR A 104 24.41 8.41 7.50
C THR A 104 24.77 7.08 8.16
N ASN A 105 23.77 6.30 8.61
CA ASN A 105 24.00 4.99 9.23
C ASN A 105 24.60 3.98 8.25
N THR A 106 24.17 4.02 6.99
CA THR A 106 24.72 3.15 5.93
C THR A 106 26.18 3.48 5.67
N GLU A 107 26.53 4.77 5.66
CA GLU A 107 27.90 5.25 5.51
C GLU A 107 28.78 4.82 6.71
N ILE A 108 28.26 4.91 7.94
CA ILE A 108 28.94 4.41 9.14
C ILE A 108 29.21 2.90 9.06
N ILE A 109 28.25 2.10 8.59
CA ILE A 109 28.42 0.64 8.46
C ILE A 109 29.56 0.32 7.51
N TYR A 110 29.59 0.98 6.33
CA TYR A 110 30.65 0.78 5.36
C TYR A 110 32.03 1.20 5.93
N LEU A 111 32.10 2.35 6.60
CA LEU A 111 33.33 2.76 7.27
C LEU A 111 33.76 1.75 8.33
N ASN A 112 32.84 1.22 9.13
CA ASN A 112 33.16 0.24 10.17
C ASN A 112 33.71 -1.07 9.58
N GLU A 113 33.18 -1.54 8.45
CA GLU A 113 33.74 -2.68 7.72
C GLU A 113 35.19 -2.41 7.28
N THR A 114 35.47 -1.23 6.70
CA THR A 114 36.85 -0.88 6.29
C THR A 114 37.81 -0.76 7.48
N VAL A 115 37.33 -0.28 8.63
CA VAL A 115 38.13 -0.19 9.87
C VAL A 115 38.50 -1.59 10.37
N GLU A 116 37.57 -2.55 10.33
CA GLU A 116 37.84 -3.93 10.73
C GLU A 116 38.79 -4.64 9.76
N GLU A 117 38.69 -4.39 8.45
CA GLU A 117 39.66 -4.90 7.46
C GLU A 117 41.07 -4.36 7.71
N LEU A 118 41.20 -3.05 7.95
CA LEU A 118 42.47 -2.43 8.28
C LEU A 118 43.04 -2.96 9.59
N ARG A 119 42.20 -3.14 10.61
CA ARG A 119 42.59 -3.72 11.90
C ARG A 119 43.16 -5.13 11.74
N ASN A 120 42.46 -6.00 11.02
CA ASN A 120 42.94 -7.36 10.74
C ASN A 120 44.27 -7.36 9.96
N GLY A 121 44.42 -6.42 9.02
CA GLY A 121 45.67 -6.21 8.29
C GLY A 121 46.82 -5.78 9.20
N VAL A 122 46.58 -4.85 10.13
CA VAL A 122 47.56 -4.41 11.13
C VAL A 122 47.94 -5.56 12.06
N ASP A 123 46.98 -6.33 12.59
CA ASP A 123 47.27 -7.49 13.44
C ASP A 123 48.16 -8.51 12.71
N LYS A 124 47.89 -8.74 11.41
CA LYS A 124 48.72 -9.62 10.57
C LYS A 124 50.10 -9.05 10.31
N LEU A 125 50.23 -7.73 10.13
CA LEU A 125 51.53 -7.05 9.98
C LEU A 125 52.33 -7.07 11.28
N GLU A 126 51.69 -6.89 12.43
CA GLU A 126 52.31 -7.04 13.75
C GLU A 126 52.80 -8.47 13.95
N GLU A 127 52.05 -9.47 13.51
CA GLU A 127 52.47 -10.87 13.56
C GLU A 127 53.61 -11.19 12.57
N LEU A 128 53.61 -10.61 11.37
CA LEU A 128 54.72 -10.72 10.43
C LEU A 128 55.98 -10.00 10.94
N GLN A 129 55.84 -8.88 11.65
CA GLN A 129 56.94 -8.22 12.34
C GLN A 129 57.49 -9.07 13.49
N ARG A 130 56.62 -9.73 14.26
CA ARG A 130 57.02 -10.65 15.33
C ARG A 130 57.75 -11.88 14.76
N ARG A 131 57.30 -12.42 13.62
CA ARG A 131 58.00 -13.50 12.89
C ARG A 131 59.35 -13.08 12.31
N ARG A 132 59.46 -11.84 11.79
CA ARG A 132 60.75 -11.30 11.31
C ARG A 132 61.78 -11.14 12.43
N SER A 133 61.36 -10.99 13.69
CA SER A 133 62.27 -11.03 14.84
C SER A 133 62.66 -12.44 15.30
N GLU A 134 62.02 -13.50 14.79
CA GLU A 134 62.27 -14.90 15.20
C GLU A 134 62.89 -15.79 14.11
N ASP A 135 62.99 -15.34 12.85
CA ASP A 135 63.71 -16.08 11.82
C ASP A 135 65.23 -15.84 11.88
N ASN A 136 65.84 -16.48 12.88
CA ASN A 136 67.17 -17.04 12.76
C ASN A 136 67.01 -18.57 12.81
N ILE A 137 67.22 -19.22 11.66
CA ILE A 137 67.61 -20.63 11.50
C ILE A 137 66.48 -21.70 11.52
N THR A 138 66.25 -22.26 10.31
CA THR A 138 66.05 -23.69 9.98
C THR A 138 64.65 -24.27 9.71
N GLU A 139 64.59 -24.88 8.52
CA GLU A 139 63.85 -26.06 8.04
C GLU A 139 62.46 -25.94 7.44
N CYS A 140 62.40 -26.39 6.18
CA CYS A 140 61.22 -26.71 5.41
C CYS A 140 60.84 -28.18 5.63
N ILE A 141 59.60 -28.48 6.04
CA ILE A 141 58.86 -29.68 5.60
C ILE A 141 57.38 -29.31 5.48
N ASP A 142 56.81 -29.65 4.34
CA ASP A 142 55.46 -29.36 3.84
C ASP A 142 54.30 -29.55 4.83
N LYS A 143 53.31 -28.65 4.76
CA LYS A 143 51.87 -28.96 4.72
C LYS A 143 51.06 -27.78 4.16
N PRO A 144 49.93 -28.05 3.49
CA PRO A 144 49.25 -27.08 2.63
C PRO A 144 48.46 -26.07 3.45
N ASP A 145 48.62 -24.80 3.10
CA ASP A 145 47.84 -23.70 3.64
C ASP A 145 46.37 -23.87 3.25
N THR A 146 45.52 -24.08 4.24
CA THR A 146 44.08 -23.85 4.10
C THR A 146 43.84 -22.42 4.59
N GLU A 147 43.81 -21.48 3.65
CA GLU A 147 43.51 -20.08 3.93
C GLU A 147 42.05 -19.91 4.39
N SER A 148 41.87 -19.24 5.52
CA SER A 148 40.59 -18.77 6.02
C SER A 148 40.07 -17.65 5.11
N ASN A 149 39.16 -18.03 4.22
CA ASN A 149 38.50 -17.20 3.24
C ASN A 149 37.37 -16.40 3.94
N GLN A 150 37.55 -15.08 4.10
CA GLN A 150 36.48 -14.20 4.55
C GLN A 150 35.51 -14.04 3.37
N GLU A 151 34.39 -14.77 3.44
CA GLU A 151 33.45 -14.98 2.34
C GLU A 151 32.83 -13.65 1.91
N ARG A 152 33.32 -13.07 0.80
CA ARG A 152 32.75 -11.85 0.21
C ARG A 152 31.29 -12.10 -0.13
N LYS A 153 30.39 -11.31 0.46
CA LYS A 153 28.94 -11.41 0.23
C LYS A 153 28.58 -10.84 -1.13
N ASN A 154 28.55 -11.70 -2.13
CA ASN A 154 28.12 -11.34 -3.48
C ASN A 154 26.60 -11.17 -3.53
N ARG A 155 26.10 -10.06 -4.09
CA ARG A 155 24.66 -9.76 -4.13
C ARG A 155 23.90 -10.72 -5.03
N ASP A 156 24.51 -11.04 -6.16
CA ASP A 156 23.94 -11.85 -7.24
C ASP A 156 25.05 -12.61 -8.01
N CYS A 157 24.65 -13.37 -9.03
CA CYS A 157 25.57 -14.16 -9.84
C CYS A 157 26.56 -13.30 -10.66
N THR A 158 26.21 -12.05 -10.97
CA THR A 158 27.11 -11.14 -11.69
C THR A 158 28.26 -10.73 -10.79
N ASP A 159 28.00 -10.43 -9.52
CA ASP A 159 29.05 -10.15 -8.53
C ASP A 159 29.97 -11.36 -8.31
N ILE A 160 29.40 -12.57 -8.20
CA ILE A 160 30.20 -13.81 -8.09
C ILE A 160 31.15 -13.93 -9.28
N GLN A 161 30.64 -13.72 -10.50
CA GLN A 161 31.44 -13.84 -11.71
C GLN A 161 32.57 -12.80 -11.76
N LYS A 162 32.28 -11.54 -11.43
CA LYS A 162 33.28 -10.45 -11.45
C LYS A 162 34.35 -10.60 -10.37
N ASN A 163 33.98 -11.12 -9.21
CA ASN A 163 34.88 -11.25 -8.06
C ASN A 163 35.69 -12.55 -8.08
N SER A 164 35.43 -13.44 -9.03
CA SER A 164 36.19 -14.69 -9.22
C SER A 164 37.45 -14.46 -10.05
N ASN A 165 38.56 -15.05 -9.59
CA ASN A 165 39.82 -15.09 -10.33
C ASN A 165 39.91 -16.30 -11.28
N GLN A 166 38.86 -17.12 -11.35
CA GLN A 166 38.80 -18.36 -12.13
C GLN A 166 37.54 -18.44 -12.97
N ALA A 167 37.59 -19.22 -14.05
CA ALA A 167 36.40 -19.55 -14.82
C ALA A 167 35.41 -20.33 -13.94
N LEU A 168 34.17 -19.85 -13.88
CA LEU A 168 33.10 -20.47 -13.10
C LEU A 168 32.23 -21.33 -13.99
N GLU A 169 31.75 -22.45 -13.45
CA GLU A 169 30.76 -23.30 -14.10
C GLU A 169 29.34 -22.88 -13.70
N SER A 170 28.35 -23.19 -14.53
CA SER A 170 26.95 -22.96 -14.17
C SER A 170 26.52 -23.92 -13.06
N GLY A 171 25.87 -23.41 -12.02
CA GLY A 171 25.57 -24.21 -10.83
C GLY A 171 24.84 -23.43 -9.74
N VAL A 172 24.65 -24.06 -8.59
CA VAL A 172 24.02 -23.42 -7.42
C VAL A 172 25.08 -22.72 -6.60
N TYR A 173 24.87 -21.43 -6.36
CA TYR A 173 25.74 -20.58 -5.55
C TYR A 173 24.95 -19.91 -4.42
N THR A 174 25.68 -19.47 -3.39
CA THR A 174 25.13 -18.65 -2.31
C THR A 174 25.25 -17.18 -2.67
N ILE A 175 24.13 -16.45 -2.65
CA ILE A 175 24.09 -15.00 -2.88
C ILE A 175 23.44 -14.28 -1.69
N TYR A 176 23.67 -12.97 -1.61
CA TYR A 176 23.19 -12.09 -0.54
C TYR A 176 22.44 -10.89 -1.13
N PRO A 177 21.20 -11.06 -1.65
CA PRO A 177 20.49 -10.00 -2.38
C PRO A 177 20.30 -8.70 -1.59
N ASN A 178 20.17 -8.81 -0.26
CA ASN A 178 20.01 -7.71 0.69
C ASN A 178 21.27 -7.43 1.54
N GLY A 179 22.43 -8.03 1.22
CA GLY A 179 23.68 -7.95 2.03
C GLY A 179 23.63 -8.66 3.41
N GLY A 180 22.45 -9.04 3.88
CA GLY A 180 22.21 -9.74 5.13
C GLY A 180 22.10 -11.26 4.99
N LYS A 181 20.87 -11.75 4.79
CA LYS A 181 20.54 -13.18 4.74
C LYS A 181 20.92 -13.78 3.37
N SER A 182 21.59 -14.92 3.40
CA SER A 182 21.93 -15.68 2.20
C SER A 182 20.73 -16.44 1.63
N VAL A 183 20.77 -16.68 0.32
CA VAL A 183 19.87 -17.57 -0.40
C VAL A 183 20.65 -18.34 -1.47
N GLN A 184 20.21 -19.57 -1.78
CA GLN A 184 20.77 -20.33 -2.88
C GLN A 184 20.14 -19.90 -4.20
N ALA A 185 20.97 -19.53 -5.17
CA ALA A 185 20.56 -19.18 -6.52
C ALA A 185 21.26 -20.06 -7.55
N TYR A 186 20.58 -20.41 -8.62
CA TYR A 186 21.22 -21.04 -9.76
C TYR A 186 21.83 -19.95 -10.64
N CYS A 187 23.15 -19.98 -10.80
CA CYS A 187 23.89 -19.07 -11.66
C CYS A 187 24.22 -19.74 -12.99
N ASP A 188 23.77 -19.15 -14.10
CA ASP A 188 24.27 -19.50 -15.42
C ASP A 188 25.50 -18.63 -15.73
N MET A 189 26.67 -19.26 -15.68
CA MET A 189 27.97 -18.63 -15.91
C MET A 189 28.44 -18.76 -17.37
N SER A 190 27.59 -19.28 -18.26
CA SER A 190 27.96 -19.69 -19.62
C SER A 190 27.19 -18.94 -20.72
N THR A 191 25.89 -18.75 -20.54
CA THR A 191 25.03 -18.17 -21.58
C THR A 191 25.32 -16.68 -21.74
N ASP A 192 25.58 -16.22 -22.96
CA ASP A 192 25.69 -14.79 -23.29
C ASP A 192 26.69 -14.00 -22.43
N GLY A 193 27.82 -14.62 -22.08
CA GLY A 193 28.83 -14.04 -21.19
C GLY A 193 28.70 -14.42 -19.71
N GLY A 194 27.60 -15.06 -19.32
CA GLY A 194 27.37 -15.58 -17.97
C GLY A 194 27.01 -14.50 -16.93
N GLY A 195 27.05 -14.86 -15.65
CA GLY A 195 26.68 -13.99 -14.54
C GLY A 195 25.17 -13.87 -14.32
N TRP A 196 24.38 -14.74 -14.94
CA TRP A 196 22.92 -14.69 -14.87
C TRP A 196 22.40 -15.37 -13.62
N THR A 197 21.63 -14.63 -12.82
CA THR A 197 20.82 -15.21 -11.74
C THR A 197 19.52 -15.76 -12.33
N VAL A 198 19.35 -17.08 -12.33
CA VAL A 198 18.15 -17.72 -12.87
C VAL A 198 17.01 -17.58 -11.86
N ILE A 199 15.97 -16.82 -12.23
CA ILE A 199 14.81 -16.56 -11.36
C ILE A 199 13.66 -17.56 -11.54
N GLN A 200 13.67 -18.32 -12.63
CA GLN A 200 12.65 -19.32 -12.95
C GLN A 200 13.21 -20.36 -13.91
N LYS A 201 12.93 -21.65 -13.69
CA LYS A 201 13.29 -22.72 -14.61
C LYS A 201 12.16 -23.75 -14.77
N ARG A 202 11.79 -24.07 -16.03
CA ARG A 202 10.88 -25.17 -16.42
C ARG A 202 11.55 -26.10 -17.42
N PHE A 203 11.31 -27.40 -17.32
CA PHE A 203 11.74 -28.40 -18.31
C PHE A 203 10.98 -29.73 -18.27
N ASP A 204 10.38 -30.16 -17.15
CA ASP A 204 9.77 -31.50 -17.01
C ASP A 204 8.37 -31.52 -16.37
N GLY A 205 7.89 -30.39 -15.85
CA GLY A 205 6.59 -30.32 -15.18
C GLY A 205 6.53 -30.99 -13.80
N SER A 206 7.68 -31.27 -13.19
CA SER A 206 7.76 -31.91 -11.86
C SER A 206 7.25 -31.02 -10.72
N VAL A 207 7.15 -29.71 -10.94
CA VAL A 207 6.70 -28.74 -9.94
C VAL A 207 5.41 -28.08 -10.41
N ASP A 208 4.43 -27.99 -9.51
CA ASP A 208 3.20 -27.23 -9.74
C ASP A 208 3.48 -25.73 -9.60
N PHE A 209 3.11 -24.96 -10.62
CA PHE A 209 3.27 -23.50 -10.65
C PHE A 209 1.95 -22.76 -10.36
N ASN A 210 0.86 -23.48 -10.12
CA ASN A 210 -0.41 -22.91 -9.64
C ASN A 210 -0.39 -22.74 -8.12
N GLN A 211 0.57 -21.95 -7.64
CA GLN A 211 0.83 -21.74 -6.22
C GLN A 211 0.06 -20.55 -5.65
N ASN A 212 -0.13 -20.55 -4.33
CA ASN A 212 -0.78 -19.44 -3.63
C ASN A 212 0.16 -18.21 -3.54
N TRP A 213 -0.39 -17.07 -3.10
CA TRP A 213 0.35 -15.81 -3.00
C TRP A 213 1.64 -15.93 -2.18
N LEU A 214 1.58 -16.57 -1.00
CA LEU A 214 2.72 -16.70 -0.09
C LEU A 214 3.85 -17.51 -0.72
N GLU A 215 3.52 -18.59 -1.43
CA GLU A 215 4.50 -19.39 -2.18
C GLU A 215 5.12 -18.60 -3.33
N CYS A 216 4.32 -17.82 -4.06
CA CYS A 216 4.84 -16.93 -5.10
C CYS A 216 5.78 -15.85 -4.54
N GLU A 217 5.53 -15.35 -3.33
CA GLU A 217 6.40 -14.40 -2.63
C GLU A 217 7.72 -15.02 -2.17
N ASN A 218 7.65 -16.19 -1.54
CA ASN A 218 8.80 -16.85 -0.93
C ASN A 218 9.64 -17.68 -1.91
N GLY A 219 9.05 -18.06 -3.05
CA GLY A 219 9.65 -19.01 -3.98
C GLY A 219 9.29 -20.45 -3.63
N PHE A 220 9.34 -21.32 -4.64
CA PHE A 220 8.97 -22.73 -4.53
C PHE A 220 9.71 -23.59 -5.55
N GLY A 221 9.70 -24.91 -5.34
CA GLY A 221 10.38 -25.88 -6.18
C GLY A 221 11.79 -26.22 -5.70
N ASN A 222 12.63 -26.70 -6.61
CA ASN A 222 14.00 -27.12 -6.31
C ASN A 222 14.98 -26.32 -7.17
N ILE A 223 15.94 -25.65 -6.55
CA ILE A 223 16.93 -24.81 -7.26
C ILE A 223 17.79 -25.61 -8.27
N ASN A 224 17.92 -26.93 -8.08
CA ASN A 224 18.58 -27.84 -9.04
C ASN A 224 17.61 -28.41 -10.10
N GLY A 225 16.31 -28.18 -9.96
CA GLY A 225 15.24 -28.67 -10.82
C GLY A 225 14.36 -27.52 -11.34
N GLU A 226 13.04 -27.74 -11.37
CA GLU A 226 12.09 -26.65 -11.65
C GLU A 226 11.85 -25.81 -10.40
N PHE A 227 11.83 -24.49 -10.56
CA PHE A 227 11.60 -23.58 -9.45
C PHE A 227 11.11 -22.21 -9.90
N TRP A 228 10.49 -21.53 -8.93
CA TRP A 228 10.28 -20.08 -8.93
C TRP A 228 11.11 -19.49 -7.79
N PHE A 229 11.94 -18.49 -8.09
CA PHE A 229 12.89 -17.95 -7.11
C PHE A 229 12.21 -17.15 -5.99
N GLY A 230 11.00 -16.62 -6.23
CA GLY A 230 10.23 -15.86 -5.24
C GLY A 230 10.23 -14.36 -5.51
N ASN A 231 9.05 -13.75 -5.48
CA ASN A 231 8.88 -12.34 -5.83
C ASN A 231 9.66 -11.41 -4.89
N ASN A 232 9.77 -11.74 -3.60
CA ASN A 232 10.54 -10.93 -2.66
C ASN A 232 12.02 -10.84 -3.06
N TYR A 233 12.58 -11.96 -3.50
CA TYR A 233 13.98 -12.02 -3.93
C TYR A 233 14.18 -11.34 -5.29
N VAL A 234 13.27 -11.54 -6.24
CA VAL A 234 13.34 -10.87 -7.55
C VAL A 234 13.15 -9.35 -7.42
N HIS A 235 12.24 -8.89 -6.56
CA HIS A 235 12.07 -7.47 -6.25
C HIS A 235 13.36 -6.90 -5.66
N THR A 236 13.89 -7.55 -4.62
CA THR A 236 15.16 -7.16 -4.00
C THR A 236 16.27 -7.02 -5.03
N LEU A 237 16.46 -8.05 -5.87
CA LEU A 237 17.50 -8.05 -6.89
C LEU A 237 17.32 -6.93 -7.91
N THR A 238 16.09 -6.54 -8.21
CA THR A 238 15.78 -5.56 -9.27
C THR A 238 15.43 -4.16 -8.78
N ALA A 239 15.38 -3.93 -7.46
CA ALA A 239 15.00 -2.65 -6.84
C ALA A 239 16.01 -1.53 -7.10
N SER A 240 17.27 -1.87 -7.38
CA SER A 240 18.34 -0.91 -7.67
C SER A 240 19.17 -1.35 -8.87
N GLY A 241 19.81 -0.36 -9.50
CA GLY A 241 20.65 -0.58 -10.68
C GLY A 241 19.87 -0.82 -11.98
N LYS A 242 20.62 -1.08 -13.05
CA LYS A 242 20.07 -1.46 -14.36
C LYS A 242 20.10 -2.97 -14.44
N ASN A 243 18.92 -3.58 -14.42
CA ASN A 243 18.76 -5.03 -14.53
C ASN A 243 18.17 -5.37 -15.88
N GLU A 244 18.66 -6.45 -16.47
CA GLU A 244 18.15 -6.99 -17.72
C GLU A 244 17.55 -8.38 -17.51
N LEU A 245 16.47 -8.66 -18.22
CA LEU A 245 15.79 -9.95 -18.21
C LEU A 245 16.07 -10.67 -19.52
N ARG A 246 16.59 -11.89 -19.42
CA ARG A 246 16.70 -12.82 -20.52
C ARG A 246 15.73 -13.99 -20.31
N ILE A 247 15.01 -14.34 -21.37
CA ILE A 247 14.08 -15.47 -21.40
C ILE A 247 14.53 -16.40 -22.51
N ASP A 248 15.03 -17.58 -22.16
CA ASP A 248 15.35 -18.66 -23.08
C ASP A 248 14.19 -19.67 -23.13
N MET A 249 13.78 -20.05 -24.33
CA MET A 249 12.65 -20.95 -24.59
C MET A 249 13.08 -22.05 -25.56
N VAL A 250 12.57 -23.25 -25.32
CA VAL A 250 12.77 -24.41 -26.20
C VAL A 250 11.40 -24.98 -26.54
N ASP A 251 11.11 -25.15 -27.83
CA ASP A 251 9.87 -25.81 -28.25
C ASP A 251 9.99 -27.34 -28.24
N THR A 252 8.88 -28.03 -28.49
CA THR A 252 8.84 -29.51 -28.54
C THR A 252 9.68 -30.12 -29.66
N SER A 253 10.09 -29.32 -30.64
CA SER A 253 11.00 -29.69 -31.72
C SER A 253 12.45 -29.31 -31.42
N ASN A 254 12.75 -28.94 -30.17
CA ASN A 254 14.07 -28.51 -29.69
C ASN A 254 14.60 -27.22 -30.35
N ASN A 255 13.73 -26.40 -30.95
CA ASN A 255 14.13 -25.09 -31.45
C ASN A 255 14.28 -24.12 -30.28
N LYS A 256 15.46 -23.51 -30.18
CA LYS A 256 15.80 -22.54 -29.12
C LYS A 256 15.51 -21.12 -29.59
N LYS A 257 14.80 -20.36 -28.77
CA LYS A 257 14.57 -18.93 -28.97
C LYS A 257 14.85 -18.16 -27.70
N TYR A 258 15.14 -16.88 -27.83
CA TYR A 258 15.37 -16.01 -26.69
C TYR A 258 14.75 -14.62 -26.87
N ALA A 259 14.45 -13.99 -25.74
CA ALA A 259 14.02 -12.60 -25.63
C ALA A 259 14.85 -11.91 -24.54
N VAL A 260 15.25 -10.66 -24.78
CA VAL A 260 16.02 -9.83 -23.84
C VAL A 260 15.31 -8.49 -23.65
N TYR A 261 15.14 -8.07 -22.40
CA TYR A 261 14.66 -6.75 -21.99
C TYR A 261 15.76 -6.05 -21.22
N ARG A 262 16.32 -4.95 -21.75
CA ARG A 262 17.39 -4.19 -21.07
C ARG A 262 16.90 -3.34 -19.89
N ILE A 263 15.59 -3.26 -19.71
CA ILE A 263 14.95 -2.66 -18.55
C ILE A 263 14.08 -3.75 -17.96
N PHE A 264 14.36 -4.15 -16.73
CA PHE A 264 13.57 -5.11 -15.98
C PHE A 264 13.55 -4.73 -14.50
N SER A 265 12.36 -4.63 -13.93
CA SER A 265 12.15 -4.60 -12.49
C SER A 265 10.76 -5.08 -12.13
N ILE A 266 10.60 -5.52 -10.88
CA ILE A 266 9.29 -5.74 -10.28
C ILE A 266 9.14 -4.86 -9.04
N GLY A 267 7.92 -4.37 -8.79
CA GLY A 267 7.59 -3.62 -7.58
C GLY A 267 7.60 -4.49 -6.31
N ASP A 268 7.32 -3.87 -5.18
CA ASP A 268 7.17 -4.54 -3.88
C ASP A 268 5.80 -5.24 -3.72
N ALA A 269 5.57 -5.86 -2.55
CA ALA A 269 4.29 -6.49 -2.23
C ALA A 269 3.10 -5.51 -2.26
N ALA A 270 3.31 -4.24 -1.85
CA ALA A 270 2.27 -3.22 -1.81
C ALA A 270 1.77 -2.85 -3.22
N SER A 271 2.69 -2.79 -4.19
CA SER A 271 2.41 -2.61 -5.62
C SER A 271 2.06 -3.92 -6.33
N LYS A 272 1.90 -5.03 -5.58
CA LYS A 272 1.60 -6.38 -6.09
C LYS A 272 2.63 -6.88 -7.10
N TYR A 273 3.91 -6.59 -6.85
CA TYR A 273 5.03 -6.99 -7.71
C TYR A 273 4.88 -6.56 -9.17
N LYS A 274 4.36 -5.33 -9.39
CA LYS A 274 4.09 -4.80 -10.73
C LYS A 274 5.35 -4.87 -11.61
N LEU A 275 5.22 -5.54 -12.76
CA LEU A 275 6.30 -5.69 -13.73
C LEU A 275 6.56 -4.40 -14.51
N THR A 276 7.84 -4.06 -14.67
CA THR A 276 8.33 -3.03 -15.59
C THR A 276 9.34 -3.67 -16.53
N VAL A 277 9.06 -3.65 -17.84
CA VAL A 277 9.96 -4.14 -18.88
C VAL A 277 10.09 -3.15 -20.02
N GLY A 278 11.25 -3.12 -20.66
CA GLY A 278 11.51 -2.23 -21.79
C GLY A 278 12.72 -2.65 -22.62
N ASN A 279 12.92 -1.98 -23.76
CA ASN A 279 14.04 -2.20 -24.66
C ASN A 279 14.19 -3.67 -25.08
N TYR A 280 13.12 -4.22 -25.66
CA TYR A 280 13.06 -5.58 -26.17
C TYR A 280 14.06 -5.84 -27.32
N SER A 281 14.65 -7.03 -27.32
CA SER A 281 15.40 -7.61 -28.43
C SER A 281 15.30 -9.15 -28.38
N GLY A 282 15.76 -9.83 -29.44
CA GLY A 282 15.80 -11.30 -29.50
C GLY A 282 15.06 -11.87 -30.70
N ASN A 283 15.02 -13.20 -30.80
CA ASN A 283 14.44 -13.95 -31.92
C ASN A 283 13.16 -14.72 -31.55
N ALA A 284 12.66 -14.54 -30.32
CA ALA A 284 11.40 -15.12 -29.87
C ALA A 284 10.20 -14.68 -30.70
N GLY A 285 10.21 -13.45 -31.22
CA GLY A 285 9.11 -12.85 -31.99
C GLY A 285 7.88 -12.47 -31.16
N VAL A 286 7.81 -12.92 -29.90
CA VAL A 286 6.78 -12.55 -28.91
C VAL A 286 7.43 -11.66 -27.84
N ARG A 287 6.75 -10.58 -27.49
CA ARG A 287 7.14 -9.65 -26.43
C ARG A 287 6.16 -9.74 -25.26
N VAL A 288 6.65 -9.47 -24.07
CA VAL A 288 5.85 -9.27 -22.87
C VAL A 288 5.20 -7.90 -23.00
N GLU A 289 3.88 -7.86 -23.01
CA GLU A 289 3.10 -6.62 -23.00
C GLU A 289 2.55 -6.39 -21.60
N ILE A 290 2.71 -5.16 -21.09
CA ILE A 290 2.09 -4.72 -19.84
C ILE A 290 0.72 -4.17 -20.20
N SER A 291 -0.34 -4.90 -19.84
CA SER A 291 -1.75 -4.45 -19.95
C SER A 291 -2.17 -3.64 -18.74
#